data_AF-A0A4Y3QPG8-F1
#
_entry.id   AF-A0A4Y3QPG8-F1
#
_cell.length_a   1.000
_cell.length_b   1.000
_cell.length_c   1.000
_cell.angle_alpha   90.00
_cell.angle_beta   90.00
_cell.angle_gamma   90.00
#
_symmetry.space_group_name_H-M   'P 1'
#
loop_
_entity.id
_entity.type
_entity.pdbx_description
1 polymer ?
#
loop_
_entity_poly.entity_id
_entity_poly.type
_entity_poly.pdbx_seq_one_letter_code
_entity_poly.pdbx_strand_id
1 'polypeptide(L)'
;MECKRQPVDSHMHSSDVEDPHALLAQAFSSSVGGGEFSASGAITVFAVVVPPMPYPRYTAFVDQGIGMQHRDHSQQMKTHAQRRDLWRRHPLWVYDPDDWKLITGSQTGDLICPKPGCRAELVKVQRSNGTRFLRNRPGTVDCGHAFGRVSRGGPPSAEHTWLQQRLAMLCADLGYAAFPEYAHADVWVDGPRPHAIEVQRWTTDFAARTSARRHAGADVIWLLPESATSPQLKRALFRQPAARLRVFQAPGRSVEARPWEPGHTGRVRLWVGATVMRMADDGRSLTSAGNYDAREFLREVLSGERLWYGPNAVGFAYGSGWARVEDVAAVRAVHRRPARPRVQTEPAAAATTGSPPSPQPSDRHAGNVSATPPSPQAEPTVTITATERETAPSADIRLTPTDEDATPPLSIDGAGHSRMSGDSSQPKRWIHRLLSWLFH
;
A
#
# COMPACT_ATOMS: atom_id res chain seq x y z
N MET A 1 -33.56 59.29 0.44
CA MET A 1 -33.37 58.46 1.64
C MET A 1 -32.05 57.75 1.45
N GLU A 2 -31.01 58.31 2.07
CA GLU A 2 -29.61 58.07 1.73
C GLU A 2 -28.91 57.69 3.03
N CYS A 3 -28.53 56.42 3.17
CA CYS A 3 -28.03 55.88 4.43
C CYS A 3 -26.51 55.82 4.38
N LYS A 4 -25.87 56.87 4.92
CA LYS A 4 -24.43 56.95 5.17
C LYS A 4 -24.06 56.02 6.34
N ARG A 5 -23.10 55.12 6.16
CA ARG A 5 -22.41 54.42 7.26
C ARG A 5 -20.99 54.97 7.41
N GLN A 6 -20.69 55.48 8.60
CA GLN A 6 -19.34 55.81 9.04
C GLN A 6 -18.59 54.54 9.51
N PRO A 7 -17.25 54.51 9.41
CA PRO A 7 -16.43 53.47 10.02
C PRO A 7 -16.16 53.80 11.50
N VAL A 8 -16.12 52.76 12.33
CA VAL A 8 -15.73 52.85 13.75
C VAL A 8 -14.36 52.20 13.88
N ASP A 9 -13.37 52.99 14.28
CA ASP A 9 -12.05 52.53 14.70
C ASP A 9 -12.17 51.77 16.02
N SER A 10 -11.46 50.64 16.13
CA SER A 10 -11.25 49.96 17.40
C SER A 10 -9.82 49.45 17.45
N HIS A 11 -8.98 50.26 18.10
CA HIS A 11 -7.73 49.83 18.71
C HIS A 11 -8.01 48.73 19.73
N MET A 12 -7.38 47.56 19.56
CA MET A 12 -7.25 46.58 20.63
C MET A 12 -5.80 46.09 20.70
N HIS A 13 -5.29 46.10 21.92
CA HIS A 13 -3.90 45.85 22.29
C HIS A 13 -3.41 44.45 21.90
N SER A 14 -2.19 44.45 21.38
CA SER A 14 -1.29 43.30 21.29
C SER A 14 -0.91 42.88 22.71
N SER A 15 -1.31 41.68 23.10
CA SER A 15 -0.79 40.99 24.27
C SER A 15 0.00 39.77 23.78
N ASP A 16 1.28 39.79 24.14
CA ASP A 16 2.30 38.81 23.87
C ASP A 16 1.87 37.39 24.31
N VAL A 17 2.02 36.43 23.40
CA VAL A 17 1.95 35.01 23.71
C VAL A 17 3.38 34.50 23.72
N GLU A 18 3.86 34.17 24.93
CA GLU A 18 5.16 33.58 25.18
C GLU A 18 5.27 32.18 24.55
N ASP A 19 6.41 31.95 23.90
CA ASP A 19 6.85 30.71 23.26
C ASP A 19 7.36 29.70 24.32
N PRO A 20 6.77 28.51 24.47
CA PRO A 20 7.18 27.54 25.50
C PRO A 20 8.39 26.67 25.10
N HIS A 21 9.15 26.98 24.05
CA HIS A 21 10.26 26.13 23.57
C HIS A 21 11.70 26.63 23.84
N ALA A 22 11.93 27.48 24.84
CA ALA A 22 13.25 28.08 25.11
C ALA A 22 13.87 27.84 26.51
N LEU A 23 13.57 26.71 27.19
CA LEU A 23 14.19 26.38 28.49
C LEU A 23 14.68 24.93 28.58
N LEU A 24 15.66 24.54 27.74
CA LEU A 24 16.38 23.28 27.91
C LEU A 24 17.80 23.30 27.31
N ALA A 25 18.51 24.42 27.48
CA ALA A 25 19.92 24.51 27.11
C ALA A 25 20.67 25.53 27.98
N GLN A 26 20.79 25.29 29.29
CA GLN A 26 21.80 25.91 30.14
C GLN A 26 21.85 25.24 31.53
N ALA A 27 22.58 24.15 31.62
CA ALA A 27 23.25 23.72 32.85
C ALA A 27 24.31 22.67 32.46
N PHE A 28 25.41 22.63 33.20
CA PHE A 28 26.63 21.84 32.97
C PHE A 28 27.69 22.48 32.07
N SER A 29 28.29 23.54 32.60
CA SER A 29 29.74 23.63 32.57
C SER A 29 30.25 23.97 33.98
N SER A 30 31.35 23.32 34.36
CA SER A 30 32.18 23.53 35.55
C SER A 30 31.76 22.82 36.85
N SER A 31 32.44 21.70 37.17
CA SER A 31 33.35 21.63 38.33
C SER A 31 34.04 20.26 38.40
N VAL A 32 35.37 20.30 38.39
CA VAL A 32 36.27 19.22 38.78
C VAL A 32 36.09 18.95 40.28
N GLY A 33 36.03 17.68 40.67
CA GLY A 33 36.00 17.27 42.08
C GLY A 33 36.00 15.75 42.19
N GLY A 34 37.16 15.19 42.54
CA GLY A 34 37.34 13.75 42.75
C GLY A 34 36.52 13.23 43.94
N GLY A 35 36.04 12.00 43.78
CA GLY A 35 35.38 11.24 44.84
C GLY A 35 35.11 9.83 44.34
N GLU A 36 35.92 8.87 44.77
CA GLU A 36 35.62 7.45 44.67
C GLU A 36 34.29 7.17 45.40
N PHE A 37 33.28 6.75 44.64
CA PHE A 37 32.12 6.06 45.21
C PHE A 37 31.83 4.82 44.38
N SER A 38 32.15 3.69 44.99
CA SER A 38 31.70 2.36 44.61
C SER A 38 30.20 2.25 44.89
N ALA A 39 29.40 2.07 43.84
CA ALA A 39 28.01 1.66 43.97
C ALA A 39 27.60 0.82 42.74
N SER A 40 27.59 -0.50 42.94
CA SER A 40 26.94 -1.47 42.06
C SER A 40 25.43 -1.21 42.02
N GLY A 41 24.99 -0.40 41.07
CA GLY A 41 23.58 -0.21 40.74
C GLY A 41 23.23 -0.94 39.45
N ALA A 42 22.63 -2.13 39.57
CA ALA A 42 22.11 -2.88 38.44
C ALA A 42 20.95 -2.10 37.79
N ILE A 43 21.15 -1.63 36.56
CA ILE A 43 20.08 -1.07 35.72
C ILE A 43 19.26 -2.24 35.18
N THR A 44 18.13 -2.53 35.82
CA THR A 44 17.13 -3.47 35.30
C THR A 44 16.35 -2.78 34.17
N VAL A 45 16.74 -3.04 32.93
CA VAL A 45 15.94 -2.69 31.76
C VAL A 45 14.79 -3.70 31.67
N PHE A 46 13.57 -3.27 32.03
CA PHE A 46 12.36 -4.05 31.76
C PHE A 46 12.07 -3.99 30.25
N ALA A 47 12.54 -4.99 29.51
CA ALA A 47 12.02 -5.27 28.18
C ALA A 47 10.56 -5.73 28.33
N VAL A 48 9.60 -4.90 27.92
CA VAL A 48 8.20 -5.33 27.78
C VAL A 48 8.12 -6.31 26.63
N VAL A 49 8.24 -7.60 26.95
CA VAL A 49 8.01 -8.70 26.03
C VAL A 49 6.51 -8.83 25.85
N VAL A 50 5.96 -8.23 24.80
CA VAL A 50 4.59 -8.54 24.35
C VAL A 50 4.57 -10.04 23.98
N PRO A 51 3.74 -10.88 24.65
CA PRO A 51 3.66 -12.30 24.39
C PRO A 51 2.97 -12.57 23.03
N PRO A 52 3.32 -13.68 22.34
CA PRO A 52 2.68 -14.04 21.09
C PRO A 52 1.23 -14.53 21.32
N MET A 53 0.33 -14.00 20.51
CA MET A 53 -1.12 -14.26 20.52
C MET A 53 -1.44 -15.66 19.96
N PRO A 54 -2.28 -16.47 20.63
CA PRO A 54 -2.78 -17.72 20.05
C PRO A 54 -3.92 -17.46 19.05
N TYR A 55 -3.76 -17.90 17.80
CA TYR A 55 -4.83 -17.92 16.80
C TYR A 55 -5.68 -19.20 16.90
N PRO A 56 -7.01 -19.13 16.70
CA PRO A 56 -7.87 -20.31 16.66
C PRO A 56 -7.65 -21.14 15.39
N ARG A 57 -7.89 -22.46 15.53
CA ARG A 57 -7.81 -23.46 14.46
C ARG A 57 -8.88 -23.20 13.39
N TYR A 58 -8.43 -22.87 12.17
CA TYR A 58 -9.26 -22.92 10.97
C TYR A 58 -9.21 -24.32 10.38
N THR A 59 -10.35 -25.01 10.34
CA THR A 59 -10.54 -26.20 9.52
C THR A 59 -10.81 -25.77 8.09
N ALA A 60 -9.99 -26.23 7.15
CA ALA A 60 -10.22 -26.05 5.72
C ALA A 60 -11.44 -26.89 5.30
N PHE A 61 -12.43 -26.27 4.65
CA PHE A 61 -13.56 -27.00 4.06
C PHE A 61 -13.43 -27.05 2.54
N VAL A 62 -13.66 -28.26 2.03
CA VAL A 62 -13.75 -28.63 0.63
C VAL A 62 -15.12 -28.22 0.09
N ASP A 63 -15.11 -27.68 -1.12
CA ASP A 63 -16.22 -27.15 -1.88
C ASP A 63 -17.21 -28.25 -2.30
N GLN A 64 -18.48 -28.13 -1.91
CA GLN A 64 -19.59 -28.86 -2.53
C GLN A 64 -20.73 -27.88 -2.78
N GLY A 65 -20.93 -27.58 -4.07
CA GLY A 65 -21.89 -26.61 -4.55
C GLY A 65 -23.35 -27.08 -4.41
N ILE A 66 -24.18 -26.20 -3.86
CA ILE A 66 -25.63 -26.18 -4.09
C ILE A 66 -26.02 -24.71 -4.30
N GLY A 67 -26.57 -24.42 -5.48
CA GLY A 67 -26.94 -23.07 -5.90
C GLY A 67 -28.10 -22.51 -5.09
N MET A 68 -27.84 -21.43 -4.35
CA MET A 68 -28.85 -20.65 -3.63
C MET A 68 -29.13 -19.35 -4.39
N GLN A 69 -30.42 -19.06 -4.62
CA GLN A 69 -30.91 -17.94 -5.42
C GLN A 69 -30.48 -16.58 -4.83
N HIS A 70 -29.91 -15.72 -5.69
CA HIS A 70 -29.20 -14.49 -5.33
C HIS A 70 -30.12 -13.24 -5.28
N ARG A 71 -31.06 -13.14 -4.33
CA ARG A 71 -31.83 -11.88 -4.15
C ARG A 71 -31.59 -11.11 -2.84
N ASP A 72 -30.89 -11.66 -1.84
CA ASP A 72 -30.72 -11.01 -0.52
C ASP A 72 -29.27 -10.77 -0.02
N HIS A 73 -28.24 -10.87 -0.87
CA HIS A 73 -26.86 -11.01 -0.37
C HIS A 73 -25.79 -10.07 -0.98
N SER A 74 -26.08 -8.77 -1.12
CA SER A 74 -25.02 -7.79 -0.86
C SER A 74 -25.03 -7.43 0.62
N GLN A 75 -24.84 -8.42 1.50
CA GLN A 75 -24.71 -8.14 2.92
C GLN A 75 -23.47 -7.29 3.08
N GLN A 76 -23.73 -6.03 3.41
CA GLN A 76 -22.78 -5.03 3.74
C GLN A 76 -22.04 -5.48 5.01
N MET A 77 -20.88 -6.14 4.83
CA MET A 77 -20.05 -6.63 5.92
C MET A 77 -18.88 -5.68 6.15
N LYS A 78 -18.63 -5.36 7.41
CA LYS A 78 -17.47 -4.63 7.88
C LYS A 78 -16.73 -5.45 8.92
N THR A 79 -15.40 -5.37 8.94
CA THR A 79 -14.60 -6.14 9.93
C THR A 79 -13.97 -5.26 11.00
N HIS A 80 -14.10 -3.94 10.89
CA HIS A 80 -13.53 -2.97 11.84
C HIS A 80 -14.54 -1.98 12.41
N ALA A 81 -14.36 -1.64 13.70
CA ALA A 81 -15.12 -0.62 14.41
C ALA A 81 -14.22 0.24 15.31
N GLN A 82 -14.72 1.42 15.68
CA GLN A 82 -14.24 2.19 16.82
C GLN A 82 -15.28 2.15 17.94
N ARG A 83 -14.88 2.43 19.18
CA ARG A 83 -15.85 2.71 20.24
C ARG A 83 -16.18 4.20 20.22
N ARG A 84 -17.44 4.53 20.48
CA ARG A 84 -17.97 5.91 20.47
C ARG A 84 -17.31 6.79 21.53
N ASP A 85 -17.06 6.22 22.70
CA ASP A 85 -16.48 6.86 23.88
C ASP A 85 -14.95 6.86 23.88
N LEU A 86 -14.32 5.93 23.16
CA LEU A 86 -12.88 5.76 23.15
C LEU A 86 -12.35 5.58 21.73
N TRP A 87 -11.74 6.64 21.20
CA TRP A 87 -11.04 6.57 19.94
C TRP A 87 -9.70 5.85 20.11
N ARG A 88 -9.54 4.70 19.47
CA ARG A 88 -8.29 3.94 19.48
C ARG A 88 -7.44 4.30 18.27
N ARG A 89 -6.12 4.28 18.46
CA ARG A 89 -5.16 4.38 17.34
C ARG A 89 -5.39 3.25 16.31
N HIS A 90 -5.70 2.05 16.78
CA HIS A 90 -6.03 0.90 15.94
C HIS A 90 -7.51 0.56 16.14
N PRO A 91 -8.33 0.58 15.08
CA PRO A 91 -9.71 0.13 15.14
C PRO A 91 -9.79 -1.30 15.67
N LEU A 92 -10.86 -1.60 16.42
CA LEU A 92 -11.21 -2.94 16.85
C LEU A 92 -11.44 -3.82 15.63
N TRP A 93 -10.85 -5.02 15.61
CA TRP A 93 -10.99 -5.98 14.53
C TRP A 93 -11.74 -7.24 14.97
N VAL A 94 -12.78 -7.64 14.22
CA VAL A 94 -13.66 -8.77 14.60
C VAL A 94 -12.95 -10.14 14.66
N TYR A 95 -11.80 -10.27 13.99
CA TYR A 95 -11.01 -11.50 13.96
C TYR A 95 -9.85 -11.51 14.96
N ASP A 96 -9.57 -10.38 15.62
CA ASP A 96 -8.69 -10.39 16.79
C ASP A 96 -9.50 -10.88 18.01
N PRO A 97 -9.06 -11.92 18.74
CA PRO A 97 -9.83 -12.48 19.85
C PRO A 97 -10.09 -11.49 20.98
N ASP A 98 -9.15 -10.58 21.27
CA ASP A 98 -9.27 -9.65 22.39
C ASP A 98 -10.12 -8.43 22.00
N ASP A 99 -9.95 -7.91 20.79
CA ASP A 99 -10.86 -6.92 20.23
C ASP A 99 -12.27 -7.48 20.11
N TRP A 100 -12.44 -8.75 19.72
CA TRP A 100 -13.76 -9.38 19.68
C TRP A 100 -14.41 -9.47 21.06
N LYS A 101 -13.65 -9.77 22.12
CA LYS A 101 -14.17 -9.70 23.50
C LYS A 101 -14.67 -8.29 23.81
N LEU A 102 -13.92 -7.25 23.44
CA LEU A 102 -14.35 -5.86 23.63
C LEU A 102 -15.61 -5.51 22.80
N ILE A 103 -15.67 -5.94 21.54
CA ILE A 103 -16.84 -5.77 20.66
C ILE A 103 -18.06 -6.47 21.27
N THR A 104 -17.91 -7.70 21.73
CA THR A 104 -19.01 -8.48 22.34
C THR A 104 -19.46 -7.92 23.68
N GLY A 105 -18.55 -7.34 24.47
CA GLY A 105 -18.89 -6.64 25.72
C GLY A 105 -19.51 -5.25 25.54
N SER A 106 -19.42 -4.65 24.34
CA SER A 106 -19.97 -3.31 24.07
C SER A 106 -21.50 -3.30 23.99
N GLN A 107 -22.12 -2.23 24.49
CA GLN A 107 -23.58 -2.01 24.42
C GLN A 107 -24.01 -1.62 23.00
N THR A 108 -25.31 -1.70 22.73
CA THR A 108 -25.86 -1.27 21.43
C THR A 108 -25.67 0.23 21.25
N GLY A 109 -25.04 0.64 20.14
CA GLY A 109 -24.74 2.04 19.82
C GLY A 109 -23.31 2.47 20.17
N ASP A 110 -22.57 1.65 20.92
CA ASP A 110 -21.18 1.92 21.29
C ASP A 110 -20.22 1.77 20.12
N LEU A 111 -20.50 0.86 19.19
CA LEU A 111 -19.63 0.59 18.05
C LEU A 111 -19.98 1.54 16.91
N ILE A 112 -18.99 2.25 16.41
CA ILE A 112 -19.13 3.20 15.31
C ILE A 112 -18.15 2.92 14.18
N CYS A 113 -18.44 3.50 13.02
CA CYS A 113 -17.55 3.47 11.87
C CYS A 113 -16.16 4.03 12.22
N PRO A 114 -15.07 3.36 11.80
CA PRO A 114 -13.70 3.78 12.11
C PRO A 114 -13.21 5.01 11.32
N LYS A 115 -13.99 5.53 10.36
CA LYS A 115 -13.66 6.79 9.68
C LYS A 115 -13.81 7.97 10.66
N PRO A 116 -12.80 8.83 10.82
CA PRO A 116 -12.90 10.04 11.62
C PRO A 116 -14.11 10.90 11.23
N GLY A 117 -14.81 11.42 12.24
CA GLY A 117 -16.03 12.20 12.06
C GLY A 117 -17.28 11.38 11.69
N CYS A 118 -17.13 10.11 11.30
CA CYS A 118 -18.27 9.24 11.03
C CYS A 118 -18.78 8.62 12.33
N ARG A 119 -20.05 8.83 12.66
CA ARG A 119 -20.70 8.28 13.86
C ARG A 119 -21.74 7.20 13.57
N ALA A 120 -21.75 6.65 12.35
CA ALA A 120 -22.69 5.59 12.00
C ALA A 120 -22.50 4.36 12.89
N GLU A 121 -23.62 3.87 13.41
CA GLU A 121 -23.66 2.81 14.41
C GLU A 121 -23.55 1.44 13.76
N LEU A 122 -22.71 0.60 14.36
CA LEU A 122 -22.47 -0.75 13.92
C LEU A 122 -22.99 -1.74 14.96
N VAL A 123 -23.54 -2.86 14.48
CA VAL A 123 -23.93 -3.99 15.31
C VAL A 123 -23.11 -5.22 14.94
N LYS A 124 -22.61 -5.90 15.96
CA LYS A 124 -21.88 -7.15 15.85
C LYS A 124 -22.79 -8.28 15.38
N VAL A 125 -22.26 -9.14 14.52
CA VAL A 125 -22.92 -10.34 14.03
C VAL A 125 -21.92 -11.49 14.09
N GLN A 126 -22.36 -12.62 14.62
CA GLN A 126 -21.64 -13.88 14.53
C GLN A 126 -22.59 -14.95 13.98
N ARG A 127 -22.21 -15.55 12.86
CA ARG A 127 -22.96 -16.67 12.27
C ARG A 127 -22.62 -17.98 13.00
N SER A 128 -23.47 -18.98 12.84
CA SER A 128 -23.28 -20.33 13.40
C SER A 128 -21.96 -20.97 12.98
N ASN A 129 -21.48 -20.66 11.76
CA ASN A 129 -20.19 -21.11 11.24
C ASN A 129 -18.97 -20.35 11.83
N GLY A 130 -19.18 -19.49 12.83
CA GLY A 130 -18.12 -18.70 13.47
C GLY A 130 -17.71 -17.43 12.72
N THR A 131 -18.29 -17.13 11.55
CA THR A 131 -17.99 -15.89 10.80
C THR A 131 -18.46 -14.68 11.60
N ARG A 132 -17.57 -13.72 11.81
CA ARG A 132 -17.84 -12.49 12.56
C ARG A 132 -17.78 -11.29 11.62
N PHE A 133 -18.72 -10.38 11.76
CA PHE A 133 -18.72 -9.11 11.03
C PHE A 133 -19.56 -8.07 11.75
N LEU A 134 -19.53 -6.86 11.24
CA LEU A 134 -20.29 -5.71 11.67
C LEU A 134 -21.20 -5.28 10.50
N ARG A 135 -22.42 -4.87 10.82
CA ARG A 135 -23.37 -4.27 9.88
C ARG A 135 -23.89 -2.95 10.45
N ASN A 136 -24.44 -2.09 9.60
CA ASN A 136 -25.19 -0.92 10.08
C ASN A 136 -26.29 -1.35 11.06
N ARG A 137 -26.50 -0.57 12.12
CA ARG A 137 -27.66 -0.76 12.99
C ARG A 137 -28.95 -0.58 12.19
N PRO A 138 -29.92 -1.52 12.29
CA PRO A 138 -31.21 -1.35 11.65
C PRO A 138 -31.86 0.00 12.03
N GLY A 139 -32.44 0.69 11.05
CA GLY A 139 -33.06 2.00 11.24
C GLY A 139 -32.07 3.18 11.31
N THR A 140 -30.78 2.98 11.05
CA THR A 140 -29.78 4.06 10.97
C THR A 140 -29.27 4.26 9.55
N VAL A 141 -28.71 5.45 9.28
CA VAL A 141 -28.18 5.83 7.98
C VAL A 141 -26.88 5.06 7.69
N ASP A 142 -26.82 4.41 6.54
CA ASP A 142 -25.59 3.82 6.01
C ASP A 142 -24.57 4.94 5.73
N CYS A 143 -23.41 4.87 6.39
CA CYS A 143 -22.37 5.88 6.19
C CYS A 143 -21.69 5.83 4.82
N GLY A 144 -21.89 4.79 4.02
CA GLY A 144 -21.26 4.65 2.70
C GLY A 144 -19.72 4.53 2.74
N HIS A 145 -19.09 4.55 3.92
CA HIS A 145 -17.64 4.48 4.13
C HIS A 145 -17.12 3.04 4.08
N ALA A 146 -17.57 2.38 3.01
CA ALA A 146 -17.40 1.01 2.60
C ALA A 146 -17.82 -0.04 3.65
N PHE A 147 -18.97 -0.61 3.33
CA PHE A 147 -19.21 -2.04 3.45
C PHE A 147 -18.70 -2.68 2.18
N GLY A 148 -17.92 -3.75 2.27
CA GLY A 148 -17.59 -4.53 1.09
C GLY A 148 -18.90 -5.00 0.46
N ARG A 149 -19.37 -4.33 -0.61
CA ARG A 149 -20.37 -4.95 -1.48
C ARG A 149 -19.63 -6.11 -2.11
N VAL A 150 -19.99 -7.34 -1.72
CA VAL A 150 -19.36 -8.57 -2.20
C VAL A 150 -19.53 -8.61 -3.72
N SER A 151 -18.56 -8.07 -4.45
CA SER A 151 -18.56 -8.03 -5.90
C SER A 151 -17.90 -9.31 -6.38
N ARG A 152 -18.70 -10.37 -6.59
CA ARG A 152 -18.36 -11.62 -7.30
C ARG A 152 -17.08 -12.39 -6.87
N GLY A 153 -16.32 -11.92 -5.88
CA GLY A 153 -15.20 -12.61 -5.27
C GLY A 153 -15.63 -13.23 -3.96
N GLY A 154 -15.16 -14.45 -3.68
CA GLY A 154 -15.36 -15.08 -2.38
C GLY A 154 -14.81 -14.22 -1.23
N PRO A 155 -15.07 -14.61 0.03
CA PRO A 155 -14.56 -13.89 1.18
C PRO A 155 -13.03 -13.72 1.11
N PRO A 156 -12.47 -12.60 1.61
CA PRO A 156 -11.03 -12.40 1.64
C PRO A 156 -10.36 -13.52 2.42
N SER A 157 -9.22 -14.01 1.91
CA SER A 157 -8.42 -15.04 2.58
C SER A 157 -7.82 -14.53 3.89
N ALA A 158 -7.53 -15.43 4.84
CA ALA A 158 -6.87 -15.09 6.11
C ALA A 158 -5.55 -14.30 5.91
N GLU A 159 -4.74 -14.66 4.90
CA GLU A 159 -3.53 -13.92 4.53
C GLU A 159 -3.83 -12.45 4.17
N HIS A 160 -4.80 -12.23 3.28
CA HIS A 160 -5.21 -10.89 2.84
C HIS A 160 -5.67 -10.03 4.02
N THR A 161 -6.58 -10.55 4.84
CA THR A 161 -7.14 -9.82 5.98
C THR A 161 -6.06 -9.52 7.03
N TRP A 162 -5.15 -10.47 7.27
CA TRP A 162 -4.01 -10.25 8.18
C TRP A 162 -3.07 -9.15 7.67
N LEU A 163 -2.72 -9.18 6.37
CA LEU A 163 -1.86 -8.16 5.76
C LEU A 163 -2.50 -6.78 5.81
N GLN A 164 -3.78 -6.68 5.47
CA GLN A 164 -4.56 -5.46 5.55
C GLN A 164 -4.51 -4.84 6.96
N GLN A 165 -4.80 -5.63 7.99
CA GLN A 165 -4.72 -5.17 9.37
C GLN A 165 -3.29 -4.74 9.74
N ARG A 166 -2.29 -5.54 9.38
CA ARG A 166 -0.89 -5.27 9.74
C ARG A 166 -0.37 -3.99 9.08
N LEU A 167 -0.76 -3.73 7.83
CA LEU A 167 -0.41 -2.51 7.10
C LEU A 167 -1.09 -1.27 7.70
N ALA A 168 -2.38 -1.37 8.07
CA ALA A 168 -3.08 -0.29 8.75
C ALA A 168 -2.41 0.06 10.10
N MET A 169 -2.03 -0.96 10.88
CA MET A 169 -1.27 -0.75 12.12
C MET A 169 0.08 -0.07 11.88
N LEU A 170 0.84 -0.53 10.88
CA LEU A 170 2.13 0.09 10.54
C LEU A 170 2.00 1.57 10.19
N CYS A 171 0.99 1.93 9.38
CA CYS A 171 0.73 3.32 9.02
C CYS A 171 0.31 4.16 10.23
N ALA A 172 -0.55 3.61 11.10
CA ALA A 172 -0.96 4.26 12.34
C ALA A 172 0.22 4.47 13.31
N ASP A 173 1.13 3.50 13.40
CA ASP A 173 2.36 3.62 14.20
C ASP A 173 3.38 4.60 13.61
N LEU A 174 3.22 5.00 12.36
CA LEU A 174 3.98 6.07 11.71
C LEU A 174 3.30 7.45 11.89
N GLY A 175 2.16 7.51 12.58
CA GLY A 175 1.42 8.75 12.86
C GLY A 175 0.36 9.11 11.82
N TYR A 176 0.11 8.25 10.83
CA TYR A 176 -0.92 8.49 9.81
C TYR A 176 -2.27 7.92 10.23
N ALA A 177 -3.36 8.59 9.86
CA ALA A 177 -4.69 8.03 10.06
C ALA A 177 -4.95 6.97 8.98
N ALA A 178 -5.02 5.70 9.38
CA ALA A 178 -5.18 4.57 8.46
C ALA A 178 -6.49 3.82 8.71
N PHE A 179 -7.26 3.60 7.64
CA PHE A 179 -8.60 3.03 7.69
C PHE A 179 -8.65 1.78 6.80
N PRO A 180 -8.80 0.59 7.41
CA PRO A 180 -9.09 -0.60 6.63
C PRO A 180 -10.49 -0.49 6.01
N GLU A 181 -10.66 -1.07 4.82
CA GLU A 181 -11.96 -1.20 4.14
C GLU A 181 -12.64 0.16 3.86
N TYR A 182 -11.88 1.19 3.46
CA TYR A 182 -12.41 2.53 3.16
C TYR A 182 -12.21 2.92 1.69
N ALA A 183 -13.22 3.58 1.10
CA ALA A 183 -13.23 3.97 -0.33
C ALA A 183 -12.87 2.81 -1.28
N HIS A 184 -13.30 1.60 -0.88
CA HIS A 184 -12.99 0.30 -1.51
C HIS A 184 -11.50 -0.08 -1.57
N ALA A 185 -10.60 0.64 -0.91
CA ALA A 185 -9.21 0.24 -0.73
C ALA A 185 -9.09 -0.78 0.41
N ASP A 186 -8.09 -1.66 0.33
CA ASP A 186 -7.76 -2.54 1.45
C ASP A 186 -7.36 -1.70 2.68
N VAL A 187 -6.44 -0.76 2.51
CA VAL A 187 -6.11 0.25 3.53
C VAL A 187 -6.05 1.63 2.90
N TRP A 188 -6.88 2.54 3.38
CA TRP A 188 -6.76 3.96 3.08
C TRP A 188 -5.87 4.64 4.11
N VAL A 189 -4.93 5.47 3.68
CA VAL A 189 -4.07 6.25 4.54
C VAL A 189 -4.30 7.71 4.23
N ASP A 190 -4.82 8.44 5.22
CA ASP A 190 -5.06 9.87 5.10
C ASP A 190 -3.78 10.67 5.40
N GLY A 191 -3.70 11.87 4.84
CA GLY A 191 -2.54 12.74 4.95
C GLY A 191 -2.54 13.84 3.88
N PRO A 192 -1.48 14.65 3.79
CA PRO A 192 -1.37 15.71 2.78
C PRO A 192 -1.50 15.17 1.34
N ARG A 193 -1.07 13.91 1.15
CA ARG A 193 -1.30 13.13 -0.06
C ARG A 193 -1.91 11.78 0.37
N PRO A 194 -3.23 11.60 0.22
CA PRO A 194 -3.86 10.35 0.58
C PRO A 194 -3.33 9.18 -0.26
N HIS A 195 -3.21 8.01 0.36
CA HIS A 195 -2.77 6.78 -0.30
C HIS A 195 -3.77 5.65 -0.10
N ALA A 196 -4.00 4.87 -1.14
CA ALA A 196 -4.71 3.60 -1.10
C ALA A 196 -3.69 2.47 -1.24
N ILE A 197 -3.48 1.72 -0.15
CA ILE A 197 -2.67 0.51 -0.17
C ILE A 197 -3.58 -0.66 -0.54
N GLU A 198 -3.20 -1.40 -1.57
CA GLU A 198 -3.96 -2.52 -2.12
C GLU A 198 -3.10 -3.78 -2.09
N VAL A 199 -3.54 -4.81 -1.38
CA VAL A 199 -2.89 -6.13 -1.31
C VAL A 199 -3.48 -7.01 -2.41
N GLN A 200 -2.69 -7.38 -3.42
CA GLN A 200 -3.21 -8.13 -4.56
C GLN A 200 -2.60 -9.51 -4.67
N ARG A 201 -3.40 -10.54 -4.37
CA ARG A 201 -3.02 -11.95 -4.51
C ARG A 201 -3.37 -12.53 -5.88
N TRP A 202 -4.48 -12.09 -6.46
CA TRP A 202 -5.10 -12.71 -7.65
C TRP A 202 -5.00 -11.77 -8.84
N THR A 203 -5.22 -12.26 -10.04
CA THR A 203 -5.28 -11.39 -11.22
C THR A 203 -6.39 -10.34 -11.07
N THR A 204 -6.10 -9.08 -11.41
CA THR A 204 -7.04 -7.95 -11.35
C THR A 204 -6.78 -6.96 -12.47
N ASP A 205 -7.75 -6.08 -12.73
CA ASP A 205 -7.55 -4.90 -13.56
C ASP A 205 -6.91 -3.78 -12.73
N PHE A 206 -5.58 -3.77 -12.72
CA PHE A 206 -4.79 -2.76 -12.02
C PHE A 206 -5.09 -1.35 -12.50
N ALA A 207 -5.30 -1.16 -13.81
CA ALA A 207 -5.51 0.17 -14.38
C ALA A 207 -6.86 0.75 -13.94
N ALA A 208 -7.93 -0.04 -14.04
CA ALA A 208 -9.25 0.37 -13.60
C ALA A 208 -9.28 0.67 -12.09
N ARG A 209 -8.69 -0.21 -11.25
CA ARG A 209 -8.65 0.01 -9.81
C ARG A 209 -7.79 1.21 -9.43
N THR A 210 -6.62 1.39 -10.05
CA THR A 210 -5.79 2.57 -9.81
C THR A 210 -6.51 3.85 -10.21
N SER A 211 -7.19 3.87 -11.35
CA SER A 211 -8.01 5.00 -11.77
C SER A 211 -9.11 5.30 -10.75
N ALA A 212 -9.82 4.29 -10.26
CA ALA A 212 -10.87 4.46 -9.25
C ALA A 212 -10.36 5.06 -7.94
N ARG A 213 -9.18 4.65 -7.46
CA ARG A 213 -8.56 5.24 -6.25
C ARG A 213 -8.10 6.67 -6.45
N ARG A 214 -7.54 6.97 -7.62
CA ARG A 214 -7.15 8.34 -7.98
C ARG A 214 -8.35 9.27 -8.09
N HIS A 215 -9.46 8.81 -8.67
CA HIS A 215 -10.72 9.56 -8.67
C HIS A 215 -11.26 9.80 -7.25
N ALA A 216 -10.99 8.89 -6.31
CA ALA A 216 -11.30 9.08 -4.89
C ALA A 216 -10.28 10.01 -4.16
N GLY A 217 -9.24 10.49 -4.86
CA GLY A 217 -8.25 11.43 -4.32
C GLY A 217 -7.01 10.78 -3.70
N ALA A 218 -6.72 9.50 -3.98
CA ALA A 218 -5.56 8.80 -3.45
C ALA A 218 -4.62 8.23 -4.51
N ASP A 219 -3.32 8.31 -4.24
CA ASP A 219 -2.30 7.55 -4.94
C ASP A 219 -2.31 6.09 -4.52
N VAL A 220 -1.88 5.17 -5.38
CA VAL A 220 -2.00 3.72 -5.12
C VAL A 220 -0.65 3.09 -4.84
N ILE A 221 -0.60 2.27 -3.80
CA ILE A 221 0.53 1.39 -3.47
C ILE A 221 0.05 -0.05 -3.60
N TRP A 222 0.48 -0.74 -4.65
CA TRP A 222 0.18 -2.16 -4.83
C TRP A 222 1.20 -3.01 -4.09
N LEU A 223 0.74 -3.86 -3.19
CA LEU A 223 1.58 -4.83 -2.49
C LEU A 223 1.18 -6.23 -2.97
N LEU A 224 2.11 -6.92 -3.61
CA LEU A 224 1.91 -8.27 -4.12
C LEU A 224 2.58 -9.26 -3.16
N PRO A 225 1.84 -10.09 -2.41
CA PRO A 225 2.46 -11.10 -1.56
C PRO A 225 3.30 -12.12 -2.37
N GLU A 226 4.17 -12.89 -1.72
CA GLU A 226 4.88 -14.00 -2.38
C GLU A 226 3.93 -15.08 -2.93
N SER A 227 2.80 -15.29 -2.26
CA SER A 227 1.72 -16.17 -2.75
C SER A 227 1.11 -15.70 -4.09
N ALA A 228 1.35 -14.45 -4.50
CA ALA A 228 0.84 -13.85 -5.72
C ALA A 228 1.75 -14.21 -6.93
N THR A 229 1.56 -15.41 -7.48
CA THR A 229 2.49 -16.04 -8.44
C THR A 229 2.09 -15.92 -9.91
N SER A 230 0.92 -15.36 -10.23
CA SER A 230 0.41 -15.33 -11.61
C SER A 230 1.32 -14.53 -12.56
N PRO A 231 1.48 -14.94 -13.84
CA PRO A 231 2.29 -14.19 -14.81
C PRO A 231 1.83 -12.75 -15.02
N GLN A 232 0.52 -12.47 -14.89
CA GLN A 232 -0.01 -11.12 -14.99
C GLN A 232 0.43 -10.26 -13.80
N LEU A 233 0.45 -10.82 -12.59
CA LEU A 233 0.95 -10.13 -11.39
C LEU A 233 2.45 -9.85 -11.49
N LYS A 234 3.24 -10.80 -12.00
CA LYS A 234 4.67 -10.59 -12.26
C LYS A 234 4.93 -9.44 -13.22
N ARG A 235 4.09 -9.29 -14.28
CA ARG A 235 4.17 -8.14 -15.19
C ARG A 235 3.70 -6.84 -14.54
N ALA A 236 2.64 -6.89 -13.74
CA ALA A 236 2.11 -5.72 -13.04
C ALA A 236 3.13 -5.14 -12.06
N LEU A 237 3.93 -5.99 -11.41
CA LEU A 237 4.99 -5.60 -10.48
C LEU A 237 5.90 -4.49 -11.04
N PHE A 238 6.30 -4.58 -12.32
CA PHE A 238 7.21 -3.61 -12.96
C PHE A 238 6.51 -2.57 -13.86
N ARG A 239 5.17 -2.50 -13.80
CA ARG A 239 4.38 -1.57 -14.65
C ARG A 239 3.46 -0.67 -13.84
N GLN A 240 3.16 -1.05 -12.61
CA GLN A 240 2.29 -0.36 -11.68
C GLN A 240 3.11 0.08 -10.47
N PRO A 241 2.64 1.06 -9.67
CA PRO A 241 3.27 1.46 -8.42
C PRO A 241 3.17 0.31 -7.41
N ALA A 242 3.99 -0.72 -7.61
CA ALA A 242 3.84 -2.03 -7.01
C ALA A 242 5.15 -2.50 -6.40
N ALA A 243 5.07 -3.27 -5.32
CA ALA A 243 6.20 -3.92 -4.67
C ALA A 243 5.86 -5.34 -4.23
N ARG A 244 6.87 -6.21 -4.16
CA ARG A 244 6.72 -7.56 -3.61
C ARG A 244 6.70 -7.48 -2.09
N LEU A 245 5.71 -8.07 -1.43
CA LEU A 245 5.57 -8.10 0.02
C LEU A 245 5.91 -9.49 0.56
N ARG A 246 6.75 -9.53 1.59
CA ARG A 246 7.23 -10.73 2.27
C ARG A 246 7.01 -10.60 3.77
N VAL A 247 6.78 -11.73 4.42
CA VAL A 247 6.64 -11.81 5.87
C VAL A 247 7.67 -12.81 6.38
N PHE A 248 8.55 -12.36 7.28
CA PHE A 248 9.61 -13.17 7.85
C PHE A 248 9.49 -13.24 9.38
N GLN A 249 9.95 -14.33 9.97
CA GLN A 249 10.09 -14.45 11.42
C GLN A 249 11.16 -13.48 11.93
N ALA A 250 10.82 -12.70 12.95
CA ALA A 250 11.75 -11.78 13.60
C ALA A 250 12.73 -12.52 14.52
N PRO A 251 13.96 -12.01 14.71
CA PRO A 251 14.51 -10.78 14.13
C PRO A 251 15.05 -10.95 12.70
N GLY A 252 15.07 -12.17 12.17
CA GLY A 252 15.73 -12.51 10.90
C GLY A 252 14.92 -12.19 9.63
N ARG A 253 15.52 -12.58 8.50
CA ARG A 253 14.94 -12.48 7.14
C ARG A 253 15.07 -13.79 6.34
N SER A 254 15.42 -14.88 7.02
CA SER A 254 15.71 -16.18 6.40
C SER A 254 14.51 -17.14 6.41
N VAL A 255 13.64 -17.02 7.40
CA VAL A 255 12.50 -17.93 7.59
C VAL A 255 11.20 -17.19 7.28
N GLU A 256 10.58 -17.55 6.16
CA GLU A 256 9.27 -17.02 5.79
C GLU A 256 8.24 -17.39 6.88
N ALA A 257 7.38 -16.44 7.24
CA ALA A 257 6.36 -16.61 8.26
C ALA A 257 4.97 -16.49 7.66
N ARG A 258 4.06 -17.32 8.16
CA ARG A 258 2.65 -17.31 7.80
C ARG A 258 1.81 -17.11 9.06
N PRO A 259 1.81 -15.90 9.63
CA PRO A 259 1.09 -15.61 10.89
C PRO A 259 -0.43 -15.76 10.78
N TRP A 260 -0.97 -15.87 9.57
CA TRP A 260 -2.36 -16.18 9.30
C TRP A 260 -2.69 -17.69 9.37
N GLU A 261 -1.70 -18.57 9.47
CA GLU A 261 -1.91 -20.01 9.64
C GLU A 261 -2.10 -20.36 11.13
N PRO A 262 -3.00 -21.29 11.47
CA PRO A 262 -3.21 -21.71 12.85
C PRO A 262 -1.92 -22.22 13.52
N GLY A 263 -1.71 -21.85 14.77
CA GLY A 263 -0.56 -22.32 15.57
C GLY A 263 0.73 -21.51 15.39
N HIS A 264 0.75 -20.46 14.55
CA HIS A 264 1.89 -19.56 14.50
C HIS A 264 2.03 -18.74 15.79
N THR A 265 3.19 -18.81 16.45
CA THR A 265 3.47 -18.13 17.73
C THR A 265 4.72 -17.23 17.67
N GLY A 266 5.18 -16.85 16.47
CA GLY A 266 6.36 -16.02 16.27
C GLY A 266 6.06 -14.53 16.17
N ARG A 267 7.06 -13.69 16.49
CA ARG A 267 7.08 -12.30 16.04
C ARG A 267 7.43 -12.26 14.56
N VAL A 268 6.84 -11.34 13.82
CA VAL A 268 7.04 -11.21 12.37
C VAL A 268 7.39 -9.79 11.95
N ARG A 269 8.13 -9.65 10.86
CA ARG A 269 8.41 -8.39 10.17
C ARG A 269 7.97 -8.47 8.72
N LEU A 270 7.46 -7.35 8.21
CA LEU A 270 7.12 -7.19 6.80
C LEU A 270 8.31 -6.58 6.06
N TRP A 271 8.56 -7.11 4.89
CA TRP A 271 9.63 -6.65 4.00
C TRP A 271 9.05 -6.44 2.61
N VAL A 272 9.50 -5.38 1.95
CA VAL A 272 9.11 -5.04 0.58
C VAL A 272 10.31 -5.10 -0.34
N GLY A 273 10.11 -5.46 -1.60
CA GLY A 273 11.22 -5.65 -2.51
C GLY A 273 10.84 -5.70 -3.98
N ALA A 274 11.79 -6.22 -4.78
CA ALA A 274 11.79 -6.31 -6.24
C ALA A 274 11.82 -4.96 -6.99
N THR A 275 11.06 -3.98 -6.53
CA THR A 275 10.93 -2.66 -7.16
C THR A 275 11.29 -1.51 -6.24
N VAL A 276 11.69 -1.79 -5.00
CA VAL A 276 12.27 -0.79 -4.11
C VAL A 276 13.71 -0.59 -4.53
N MET A 277 14.05 0.63 -4.93
CA MET A 277 15.35 0.95 -5.53
C MET A 277 16.26 1.69 -4.56
N ARG A 278 17.56 1.46 -4.74
CA ARG A 278 18.66 2.21 -4.10
C ARG A 278 19.69 2.59 -5.15
N MET A 279 20.51 3.61 -4.85
CA MET A 279 21.71 3.91 -5.63
C MET A 279 22.59 2.67 -5.76
N ALA A 280 23.01 2.35 -6.98
CA ALA A 280 24.02 1.32 -7.23
C ALA A 280 25.42 1.87 -6.89
N ASP A 281 26.37 0.97 -6.66
CA ASP A 281 27.75 1.34 -6.28
C ASP A 281 28.47 2.18 -7.35
N ASP A 282 27.99 2.15 -8.60
CA ASP A 282 28.50 2.98 -9.69
C ASP A 282 28.12 4.47 -9.56
N GLY A 283 27.13 4.81 -8.73
CA GLY A 283 26.57 6.15 -8.59
C GLY A 283 25.89 6.68 -9.86
N ARG A 284 25.59 5.81 -10.84
CA ARG A 284 25.01 6.17 -12.16
C ARG A 284 23.70 5.47 -12.45
N SER A 285 23.35 4.46 -11.66
CA SER A 285 22.15 3.66 -11.83
C SER A 285 21.47 3.36 -10.50
N LEU A 286 20.21 2.93 -10.60
CA LEU A 286 19.39 2.46 -9.50
C LEU A 286 19.13 0.97 -9.66
N THR A 287 19.41 0.24 -8.60
CA THR A 287 19.22 -1.21 -8.51
C THR A 287 18.27 -1.57 -7.37
N SER A 288 17.75 -2.80 -7.40
CA SER A 288 16.87 -3.31 -6.35
C SER A 288 17.57 -3.31 -4.99
N ALA A 289 16.87 -2.84 -3.97
CA ALA A 289 17.29 -2.90 -2.57
C ALA A 289 17.12 -4.30 -1.95
N GLY A 290 16.65 -5.29 -2.72
CA GLY A 290 16.40 -6.64 -2.23
C GLY A 290 15.20 -6.67 -1.27
N ASN A 291 15.41 -7.11 -0.03
CA ASN A 291 14.42 -7.04 1.03
C ASN A 291 14.64 -5.74 1.82
N TYR A 292 13.73 -4.78 1.67
CA TYR A 292 13.72 -3.50 2.37
C TYR A 292 12.63 -3.49 3.44
N ASP A 293 12.88 -2.85 4.59
CA ASP A 293 11.92 -2.88 5.70
C ASP A 293 10.61 -2.19 5.31
N ALA A 294 9.46 -2.85 5.53
CA ALA A 294 8.17 -2.30 5.09
C ALA A 294 7.75 -1.06 5.87
N ARG A 295 8.15 -0.92 7.15
CA ARG A 295 7.86 0.28 7.93
C ARG A 295 8.64 1.47 7.38
N GLU A 296 9.92 1.26 7.08
CA GLU A 296 10.76 2.30 6.48
C GLU A 296 10.26 2.69 5.09
N PHE A 297 9.90 1.72 4.25
CA PHE A 297 9.31 1.98 2.94
C PHE A 297 8.04 2.82 3.03
N LEU A 298 7.10 2.43 3.89
CA LEU A 298 5.84 3.17 4.05
C LEU A 298 6.09 4.58 4.58
N ARG A 299 7.03 4.76 5.53
CA ARG A 299 7.42 6.09 6.00
C ARG A 299 7.85 6.99 4.84
N GLU A 300 8.76 6.50 4.00
CA GLU A 300 9.31 7.29 2.89
C GLU A 300 8.29 7.56 1.78
N VAL A 301 7.43 6.58 1.47
CA VAL A 301 6.39 6.78 0.45
C VAL A 301 5.34 7.77 0.94
N LEU A 302 4.85 7.60 2.16
CA LEU A 302 3.81 8.46 2.73
C LEU A 302 4.33 9.89 2.99
N SER A 303 5.62 10.08 3.31
CA SER A 303 6.23 11.41 3.43
C SER A 303 6.58 12.04 2.08
N GLY A 304 6.54 11.28 0.99
CA GLY A 304 6.94 11.73 -0.35
C GLY A 304 8.45 11.74 -0.60
N GLU A 305 9.25 11.23 0.34
CA GLU A 305 10.70 11.02 0.15
C GLU A 305 10.97 9.97 -0.94
N ARG A 306 10.08 8.99 -1.10
CA ARG A 306 10.14 7.93 -2.11
C ARG A 306 8.92 7.97 -3.01
N LEU A 307 9.16 8.05 -4.32
CA LEU A 307 8.11 8.10 -5.33
C LEU A 307 8.24 6.94 -6.30
N TRP A 308 7.12 6.58 -6.94
CA TRP A 308 7.14 5.64 -8.06
C TRP A 308 7.61 6.35 -9.34
N TYR A 309 8.54 5.71 -10.04
CA TYR A 309 9.00 6.13 -11.37
C TYR A 309 8.76 5.00 -12.36
N GLY A 310 8.20 5.32 -13.53
CA GLY A 310 8.05 4.39 -14.64
C GLY A 310 6.73 4.55 -15.39
N PRO A 311 6.49 3.70 -16.40
CA PRO A 311 7.47 2.81 -17.03
C PRO A 311 8.54 3.57 -17.84
N ASN A 312 9.68 2.92 -18.13
CA ASN A 312 10.83 3.44 -18.91
C ASN A 312 11.62 4.60 -18.28
N ALA A 313 11.71 4.65 -16.94
CA ALA A 313 12.54 5.63 -16.25
C ALA A 313 14.04 5.40 -16.50
N VAL A 314 14.74 6.44 -16.96
CA VAL A 314 16.19 6.40 -17.22
C VAL A 314 16.96 6.16 -15.91
N GLY A 315 17.94 5.26 -15.97
CA GLY A 315 18.79 4.92 -14.84
C GLY A 315 18.22 3.83 -13.92
N PHE A 316 17.08 3.22 -14.26
CA PHE A 316 16.48 2.12 -13.50
C PHE A 316 16.76 0.78 -14.20
N ALA A 317 17.27 -0.21 -13.47
CA ALA A 317 17.58 -1.54 -14.03
C ALA A 317 16.40 -2.23 -14.75
N TYR A 318 15.16 -1.99 -14.29
CA TYR A 318 13.93 -2.54 -14.87
C TYR A 318 13.02 -1.47 -15.50
N GLY A 319 13.56 -0.27 -15.76
CA GLY A 319 12.80 0.87 -16.28
C GLY A 319 11.70 1.38 -15.35
N SER A 320 11.59 0.89 -14.12
CA SER A 320 10.62 1.38 -13.14
C SER A 320 11.03 1.02 -11.71
N GLY A 321 10.45 1.70 -10.73
CA GLY A 321 10.64 1.39 -9.32
C GLY A 321 10.26 2.52 -8.38
N TRP A 322 10.16 2.16 -7.11
CA TRP A 322 10.06 3.08 -5.99
C TRP A 322 11.45 3.55 -5.58
N ALA A 323 11.80 4.81 -5.86
CA ALA A 323 13.11 5.37 -5.58
C ALA A 323 13.02 6.65 -4.75
N ARG A 324 14.04 6.94 -3.95
CA ARG A 324 14.12 8.22 -3.23
C ARG A 324 14.29 9.34 -4.25
N VAL A 325 13.63 10.47 -4.01
CA VAL A 325 13.65 11.62 -4.93
C VAL A 325 15.09 12.11 -5.16
N GLU A 326 15.90 12.12 -4.09
CA GLU A 326 17.31 12.50 -4.13
C GLU A 326 18.18 11.56 -4.99
N ASP A 327 17.97 10.25 -4.89
CA ASP A 327 18.71 9.26 -5.68
C ASP A 327 18.43 9.45 -7.18
N VAL A 328 17.16 9.68 -7.55
CA VAL A 328 16.78 9.94 -8.93
C VAL A 328 17.37 11.25 -9.44
N ALA A 329 17.41 12.29 -8.60
CA ALA A 329 18.02 13.57 -8.96
C ALA A 329 19.54 13.41 -9.21
N ALA A 330 20.24 12.66 -8.36
CA ALA A 330 21.67 12.38 -8.51
C ALA A 330 21.97 11.60 -9.80
N VAL A 331 21.22 10.53 -10.09
CA VAL A 331 21.36 9.76 -11.33
C VAL A 331 21.12 10.65 -12.55
N ARG A 332 20.05 11.45 -12.55
CA ARG A 332 19.77 12.39 -13.66
C ARG A 332 20.87 13.43 -13.84
N ALA A 333 21.48 13.92 -12.77
CA ALA A 333 22.58 14.87 -12.84
C ALA A 333 23.84 14.26 -13.50
N VAL A 334 24.13 12.98 -13.21
CA VAL A 334 25.24 12.25 -13.84
C VAL A 334 24.99 12.06 -15.34
N HIS A 335 23.77 11.68 -15.75
CA HIS A 335 23.42 11.49 -17.17
C HIS A 335 23.34 12.80 -17.97
N ARG A 336 23.08 13.93 -17.31
CA ARG A 336 23.06 15.26 -17.96
C ARG A 336 24.44 15.86 -18.18
N ARG A 337 25.48 15.37 -17.50
CA ARG A 337 26.83 15.89 -17.71
C ARG A 337 27.26 15.56 -19.14
N PRO A 338 27.46 16.56 -20.04
CA PRO A 338 28.02 16.29 -21.35
C PRO A 338 29.35 15.59 -21.13
N ALA A 339 29.65 14.58 -21.95
CA ALA A 339 30.97 13.97 -21.97
C ALA A 339 31.97 15.13 -22.07
N ARG A 340 32.72 15.40 -20.98
CA ARG A 340 33.76 16.43 -21.01
C ARG A 340 34.57 16.12 -22.26
N PRO A 341 34.73 17.06 -23.21
CA PRO A 341 35.62 16.84 -24.31
C PRO A 341 36.93 16.44 -23.66
N ARG A 342 37.34 15.19 -23.91
CA ARG A 342 38.64 14.69 -23.51
C ARG A 342 39.57 15.67 -24.19
N VAL A 343 40.12 16.61 -23.42
CA VAL A 343 41.17 17.51 -23.90
C VAL A 343 42.19 16.54 -24.48
N GLN A 344 42.21 16.46 -25.81
CA GLN A 344 43.24 15.73 -26.50
C GLN A 344 44.47 16.51 -26.10
N THR A 345 45.24 15.95 -25.18
CA THR A 345 46.61 16.38 -24.98
C THR A 345 47.24 16.21 -26.35
N GLU A 346 47.39 17.31 -27.09
CA GLU A 346 48.16 17.36 -28.31
C GLU A 346 49.48 16.64 -28.03
N PRO A 347 49.85 15.62 -28.81
CA PRO A 347 51.22 15.13 -28.79
C PRO A 347 52.08 16.32 -29.18
N ALA A 348 53.00 16.72 -28.29
CA ALA A 348 54.00 17.72 -28.59
C ALA A 348 54.67 17.35 -29.92
N ALA A 349 54.37 18.12 -30.96
CA ALA A 349 54.98 17.97 -32.26
C ALA A 349 56.47 18.29 -32.11
N ALA A 350 57.30 17.27 -32.33
CA ALA A 350 58.72 17.46 -32.60
C ALA A 350 58.84 18.33 -33.84
N ALA A 351 59.46 19.50 -33.67
CA ALA A 351 59.80 20.40 -34.75
C ALA A 351 60.84 19.72 -35.67
N THR A 352 60.42 19.38 -36.89
CA THR A 352 61.34 19.08 -37.99
C THR A 352 61.11 20.08 -39.10
N THR A 353 62.13 20.91 -39.28
CA THR A 353 62.39 21.91 -40.31
C THR A 353 62.41 21.28 -41.71
N GLY A 354 61.79 21.92 -42.72
CA GLY A 354 61.98 21.54 -44.12
C GLY A 354 60.99 22.17 -45.11
N SER A 355 61.52 23.04 -45.98
CA SER A 355 60.89 24.01 -46.90
C SER A 355 59.84 23.53 -47.95
N PRO A 356 59.04 24.48 -48.52
CA PRO A 356 58.19 24.32 -49.73
C PRO A 356 58.97 24.78 -51.00
N PRO A 357 58.39 25.03 -52.21
CA PRO A 357 57.04 24.80 -52.78
C PRO A 357 57.06 24.18 -54.23
N SER A 358 55.88 23.84 -54.80
CA SER A 358 55.38 24.33 -56.12
C SER A 358 54.25 23.46 -56.74
N PRO A 359 53.45 24.01 -57.69
CA PRO A 359 51.99 23.81 -57.75
C PRO A 359 51.44 23.18 -59.05
N GLN A 360 50.08 23.08 -59.09
CA GLN A 360 49.14 22.90 -60.22
C GLN A 360 48.59 21.47 -60.48
N PRO A 361 47.44 21.33 -61.19
CA PRO A 361 46.19 22.11 -61.09
C PRO A 361 44.92 21.23 -61.04
N SER A 362 43.82 21.88 -60.62
CA SER A 362 42.41 21.74 -61.04
C SER A 362 41.89 20.41 -61.59
N ASP A 363 40.81 19.90 -61.00
CA ASP A 363 39.63 19.66 -61.83
C ASP A 363 38.28 19.80 -61.11
N ARG A 364 37.36 20.38 -61.87
CA ARG A 364 35.99 20.76 -61.52
C ARG A 364 35.12 19.51 -61.47
N HIS A 365 34.14 19.46 -60.56
CA HIS A 365 32.78 19.13 -60.98
C HIS A 365 31.72 19.75 -60.07
N ALA A 366 30.81 20.44 -60.74
CA ALA A 366 29.61 21.06 -60.22
C ALA A 366 28.51 20.01 -60.02
N GLY A 367 27.68 20.21 -59.00
CA GLY A 367 26.50 19.39 -58.73
C GLY A 367 25.58 20.13 -57.77
N ASN A 368 24.85 21.09 -58.31
CA ASN A 368 23.89 21.96 -57.65
C ASN A 368 22.53 21.23 -57.58
N VAL A 369 21.94 21.02 -56.40
CA VAL A 369 20.47 20.86 -56.27
C VAL A 369 20.02 21.43 -54.92
N SER A 370 19.27 22.54 -54.99
CA SER A 370 18.41 23.07 -53.93
C SER A 370 17.03 22.42 -53.96
N ALA A 371 16.44 22.23 -52.78
CA ALA A 371 14.99 22.27 -52.42
C ALA A 371 14.73 21.31 -51.25
N THR A 372 13.82 21.47 -50.29
CA THR A 372 12.99 22.53 -49.70
C THR A 372 12.45 21.87 -48.41
N PRO A 373 12.26 22.58 -47.28
CA PRO A 373 11.79 21.98 -46.03
C PRO A 373 10.26 21.80 -46.01
N PRO A 374 9.72 20.69 -45.45
CA PRO A 374 8.30 20.62 -45.16
C PRO A 374 7.97 21.31 -43.82
N SER A 375 6.99 22.21 -43.89
CA SER A 375 6.28 22.85 -42.78
C SER A 375 5.28 21.88 -42.11
N PRO A 376 4.79 22.19 -40.89
CA PRO A 376 4.03 21.28 -40.04
C PRO A 376 2.53 21.25 -40.38
N GLN A 377 1.91 20.07 -40.34
CA GLN A 377 0.46 19.92 -40.44
C GLN A 377 -0.18 19.56 -39.08
N ALA A 378 -1.07 20.48 -38.68
CA ALA A 378 -2.42 20.30 -38.14
C ALA A 378 -2.67 19.47 -36.86
N GLU A 379 -3.18 20.20 -35.87
CA GLU A 379 -3.99 19.73 -34.75
C GLU A 379 -5.32 19.09 -35.23
N PRO A 380 -5.80 18.03 -34.58
CA PRO A 380 -7.22 17.68 -34.62
C PRO A 380 -7.97 18.32 -33.43
N THR A 381 -8.84 19.28 -33.75
CA THR A 381 -9.96 19.72 -32.92
C THR A 381 -10.86 18.53 -32.60
N VAL A 382 -11.02 18.18 -31.32
CA VAL A 382 -12.04 17.22 -30.87
C VAL A 382 -13.29 18.01 -30.48
N THR A 383 -14.30 17.93 -31.35
CA THR A 383 -15.67 18.39 -31.10
C THR A 383 -16.33 17.48 -30.07
N ILE A 384 -16.63 18.03 -28.89
CA ILE A 384 -17.50 17.40 -27.89
C ILE A 384 -18.93 17.47 -28.41
N THR A 385 -19.50 16.33 -28.75
CA THR A 385 -20.95 16.21 -29.00
C THR A 385 -21.57 15.64 -27.74
N ALA A 386 -22.35 16.46 -27.04
CA ALA A 386 -23.20 16.04 -25.95
C ALA A 386 -24.43 15.33 -26.53
N THR A 387 -24.59 14.03 -26.26
CA THR A 387 -25.82 13.31 -26.55
C THR A 387 -26.55 13.02 -25.25
N GLU A 388 -27.69 13.71 -25.18
CA GLU A 388 -28.91 13.55 -24.42
C GLU A 388 -29.12 12.36 -23.48
N ARG A 389 -29.68 12.75 -22.33
CA ARG A 389 -30.53 11.97 -21.44
C ARG A 389 -31.53 11.11 -22.22
N GLU A 390 -31.49 9.81 -21.97
CA GLU A 390 -32.66 8.96 -22.20
C GLU A 390 -33.20 8.49 -20.84
N THR A 391 -34.46 8.86 -20.63
CA THR A 391 -35.25 8.65 -19.43
C THR A 391 -36.16 7.47 -19.75
N ALA A 392 -36.18 6.43 -18.92
CA ALA A 392 -37.06 5.28 -19.10
C ALA A 392 -37.42 4.68 -17.72
N PRO A 393 -38.61 4.07 -17.57
CA PRO A 393 -39.56 4.47 -16.55
C PRO A 393 -39.71 3.48 -15.39
N SER A 394 -40.30 4.00 -14.31
CA SER A 394 -40.91 3.26 -13.20
C SER A 394 -41.83 2.14 -13.69
N ALA A 395 -41.67 0.96 -13.09
CA ALA A 395 -42.66 -0.10 -13.10
C ALA A 395 -43.02 -0.46 -11.66
N ASP A 396 -44.24 -0.08 -11.28
CA ASP A 396 -44.97 -0.57 -10.13
C ASP A 396 -45.12 -2.10 -10.22
N ILE A 397 -44.76 -2.82 -9.16
CA ILE A 397 -45.15 -4.22 -8.99
C ILE A 397 -45.90 -4.37 -7.67
N ARG A 398 -47.18 -4.72 -7.83
CA ARG A 398 -48.15 -5.07 -6.80
C ARG A 398 -47.70 -6.27 -5.97
N LEU A 399 -47.97 -6.17 -4.67
CA LEU A 399 -47.89 -7.24 -3.68
C LEU A 399 -49.10 -8.18 -3.83
N THR A 400 -48.86 -9.49 -3.75
CA THR A 400 -49.87 -10.50 -3.37
C THR A 400 -49.29 -11.35 -2.25
N PRO A 401 -50.04 -11.60 -1.15
CA PRO A 401 -49.62 -12.49 -0.07
C PRO A 401 -50.05 -13.93 -0.36
N THR A 402 -49.25 -14.90 0.05
CA THR A 402 -49.71 -16.29 0.19
C THR A 402 -49.03 -16.88 1.42
N ASP A 403 -49.84 -17.09 2.45
CA ASP A 403 -49.59 -17.97 3.58
C ASP A 403 -49.58 -19.43 3.10
N GLU A 404 -48.74 -20.26 3.73
CA GLU A 404 -49.12 -21.51 4.41
C GLU A 404 -47.92 -22.45 4.63
N ASP A 405 -47.72 -22.79 5.91
CA ASP A 405 -47.37 -24.08 6.51
C ASP A 405 -46.66 -25.16 5.68
N ALA A 406 -45.49 -25.59 6.18
CA ALA A 406 -45.17 -27.02 6.31
C ALA A 406 -44.00 -27.28 7.30
N THR A 407 -44.33 -27.99 8.36
CA THR A 407 -43.50 -28.63 9.40
C THR A 407 -42.52 -29.68 8.82
N PRO A 408 -41.35 -29.94 9.46
CA PRO A 408 -40.30 -30.79 8.90
C PRO A 408 -40.37 -32.25 9.40
N PRO A 409 -39.64 -33.20 8.78
CA PRO A 409 -39.29 -34.45 9.43
C PRO A 409 -37.79 -34.61 9.75
N LEU A 410 -37.63 -35.26 10.89
CA LEU A 410 -36.51 -35.85 11.61
C LEU A 410 -35.43 -36.63 10.81
N SER A 411 -34.19 -36.46 11.30
CA SER A 411 -33.10 -37.41 11.61
C SER A 411 -33.01 -38.77 10.90
N ILE A 412 -31.82 -39.09 10.36
CA ILE A 412 -31.19 -40.43 10.44
C ILE A 412 -29.64 -40.30 10.51
N ASP A 413 -29.06 -40.99 11.49
CA ASP A 413 -27.62 -41.25 11.71
C ASP A 413 -26.99 -42.16 10.64
N GLY A 414 -25.68 -42.02 10.41
CA GLY A 414 -24.96 -42.97 9.56
C GLY A 414 -23.44 -42.84 9.64
N ALA A 415 -22.83 -43.51 10.61
CA ALA A 415 -21.40 -43.74 10.70
C ALA A 415 -20.90 -44.66 9.57
N GLY A 416 -19.69 -44.40 9.05
CA GLY A 416 -19.04 -45.26 8.07
C GLY A 416 -17.54 -44.99 7.95
N HIS A 417 -16.74 -45.83 8.62
CA HIS A 417 -15.29 -45.91 8.49
C HIS A 417 -14.86 -46.46 7.12
N SER A 418 -13.79 -45.92 6.51
CA SER A 418 -12.62 -46.72 6.10
C SER A 418 -11.55 -45.97 5.30
N ARG A 419 -10.30 -46.21 5.72
CA ARG A 419 -9.05 -46.46 4.96
C ARG A 419 -8.74 -45.58 3.74
N MET A 420 -7.56 -44.94 3.77
CA MET A 420 -6.40 -45.37 2.98
C MET A 420 -5.10 -44.83 3.59
N SER A 421 -4.22 -45.74 3.99
CA SER A 421 -2.78 -45.49 4.11
C SER A 421 -2.16 -45.68 2.73
N GLY A 422 -1.40 -44.69 2.27
CA GLY A 422 -0.70 -44.72 0.99
C GLY A 422 0.57 -43.89 1.10
N ASP A 423 1.67 -44.60 1.25
CA ASP A 423 3.04 -44.14 1.34
C ASP A 423 3.56 -43.59 0.00
N SER A 424 4.65 -42.81 0.09
CA SER A 424 5.63 -42.51 -0.96
C SER A 424 5.26 -41.47 -2.04
N SER A 425 5.94 -40.32 -1.97
CA SER A 425 6.78 -39.86 -3.08
C SER A 425 7.54 -38.58 -2.71
N GLN A 426 8.86 -38.70 -2.66
CA GLN A 426 9.77 -37.55 -2.73
C GLN A 426 9.63 -36.82 -4.08
N PRO A 427 9.83 -35.49 -4.10
CA PRO A 427 10.35 -34.83 -5.29
C PRO A 427 11.75 -34.24 -5.02
N LYS A 428 12.74 -35.00 -5.51
CA LYS A 428 13.74 -34.59 -6.51
C LYS A 428 14.38 -33.20 -6.33
N ARG A 429 15.58 -33.27 -5.76
CA ARG A 429 16.70 -32.33 -5.86
C ARG A 429 17.05 -32.00 -7.32
N TRP A 430 16.52 -30.92 -7.89
CA TRP A 430 17.10 -30.30 -9.11
C TRP A 430 16.83 -28.79 -9.27
N ILE A 431 16.06 -28.16 -8.38
CA ILE A 431 15.76 -26.70 -8.44
C ILE A 431 16.86 -25.83 -7.79
N HIS A 432 17.88 -26.41 -7.16
CA HIS A 432 18.94 -25.68 -6.47
C HIS A 432 19.99 -25.00 -7.37
N ARG A 433 19.89 -25.07 -8.70
CA ARG A 433 20.90 -24.48 -9.61
C ARG A 433 20.46 -23.24 -10.40
N LEU A 434 19.24 -22.72 -10.19
CA LEU A 434 18.80 -21.45 -10.82
C LEU A 434 18.64 -20.28 -9.83
N LEU A 435 18.74 -20.53 -8.52
CA LEU A 435 18.53 -19.51 -7.48
C LEU A 435 19.82 -18.88 -6.92
N SER A 436 21.00 -19.33 -7.37
CA SER A 436 22.29 -18.78 -6.94
C SER A 436 22.81 -17.61 -7.79
N TRP A 437 22.05 -17.16 -8.80
CA TRP A 437 22.50 -16.09 -9.74
C TRP A 437 21.64 -14.81 -9.69
N LEU A 438 20.60 -14.76 -8.86
CA LEU A 438 19.71 -13.58 -8.71
C LEU A 438 19.93 -12.77 -7.42
N PHE A 439 20.97 -13.09 -6.66
CA PHE A 439 21.33 -12.36 -5.43
C PHE A 439 22.85 -12.24 -5.30
N HIS A 440 23.44 -11.36 -6.11
CA HIS A 440 24.56 -10.50 -5.70
C HIS A 440 24.14 -9.06 -6.00
#